data_AF-A0A9P5NDP5-F1
#
_entry.id   AF-A0A9P5NDP5-F1
#
_cell.length_a   1.000
_cell.length_b   1.000
_cell.length_c   1.000
_cell.angle_alpha   90.00
_cell.angle_beta   90.00
_cell.angle_gamma   90.00
#
_symmetry.space_group_name_H-M   'P 1'
#
loop_
_entity.id
_entity.type
_entity.pdbx_description
1 polymer ?
#
loop_
_entity_poly.entity_id
_entity_poly.type
_entity_poly.pdbx_seq_one_letter_code
_entity_poly.pdbx_strand_id
1 'polypeptide(L)'
;MRWIICGAISEKFTFVKSLYFCSRYGMLTLQIADQYMYFGFLSKALDPWACTRIFIYKTIIAQVAMTLIEMVLLVRVYALYNQNFRARNFLAAVFFISTSLELSAIGIVVHRLLAAPACVPPEGNGIPERLYGVGAGVCQSVVFIATVYKLLPVRQRRTPLTSLLFKESVFSIILVFILVAIIVIYEITRNIYTRAGTGNKAIIVGSVIYSWYLALLSIIGSRLILNMRSVYVMHRLRRPSLPGNNAYATEETNSVYLTTVNE
;
A
#
# COMPACT_ATOMS: atom_id res chain seq x y z
N MET A 1 10.10 -29.78 13.05
CA MET A 1 10.34 -28.65 12.09
C MET A 1 9.55 -27.36 12.41
N ARG A 2 9.26 -27.03 13.68
CA ARG A 2 8.56 -25.76 14.05
C ARG A 2 9.50 -24.62 14.50
N TRP A 3 10.78 -24.90 14.77
CA TRP A 3 11.70 -23.96 15.40
C TRP A 3 12.57 -23.14 14.43
N ILE A 4 12.79 -23.63 13.20
CA ILE A 4 13.53 -22.87 12.16
C ILE A 4 12.70 -21.67 11.64
N ILE A 5 11.39 -21.66 11.86
CA ILE A 5 10.53 -20.54 11.45
C ILE A 5 10.70 -19.33 12.40
N CYS A 6 11.17 -19.51 13.64
CA CYS A 6 11.35 -18.40 14.59
C CYS A 6 12.53 -17.47 14.24
N GLY A 7 13.63 -17.99 13.67
CA GLY A 7 14.79 -17.18 13.29
C GLY A 7 14.50 -16.20 12.14
N ALA A 8 13.74 -16.65 11.14
CA ALA A 8 13.34 -15.81 10.01
C ALA A 8 12.18 -14.83 10.32
N ILE A 9 11.60 -14.87 11.53
CA ILE A 9 10.56 -13.92 11.96
C ILE A 9 11.16 -12.62 12.49
N SER A 10 12.38 -12.64 13.04
CA SER A 10 13.03 -11.44 13.58
C SER A 10 13.34 -10.41 12.48
N GLU A 11 13.94 -10.84 11.35
CA GLU A 11 14.19 -9.94 10.20
C GLU A 11 12.90 -9.49 9.50
N LYS A 12 11.88 -10.36 9.43
CA LYS A 12 10.58 -10.02 8.81
C LYS A 12 9.81 -8.98 9.63
N PHE A 13 10.00 -8.94 10.94
CA PHE A 13 9.37 -7.95 11.80
C PHE A 13 9.90 -6.54 11.50
N THR A 14 11.17 -6.42 11.10
CA THR A 14 11.77 -5.16 10.64
C THR A 14 11.14 -4.70 9.32
N PHE A 15 10.87 -5.62 8.38
CA PHE A 15 10.27 -5.26 7.10
C PHE A 15 8.85 -4.69 7.25
N VAL A 16 7.97 -5.33 8.03
CA VAL A 16 6.60 -4.84 8.26
C VAL A 16 6.61 -3.51 9.03
N LYS A 17 7.52 -3.35 9.99
CA LYS A 17 7.72 -2.06 10.68
C LYS A 17 8.18 -0.97 9.72
N SER A 18 9.10 -1.29 8.80
CA SER A 18 9.58 -0.37 7.77
C SER A 18 8.47 0.03 6.80
N LEU A 19 7.68 -0.93 6.30
CA LEU A 19 6.51 -0.63 5.47
C LEU A 19 5.49 0.25 6.20
N TYR A 20 5.27 0.01 7.49
CA TYR A 20 4.41 0.88 8.31
C TYR A 20 4.95 2.29 8.43
N PHE A 21 6.24 2.43 8.72
CA PHE A 21 6.86 3.74 8.85
C PHE A 21 6.83 4.49 7.52
N CYS A 22 7.17 3.82 6.42
CA CYS A 22 7.14 4.39 5.07
C CYS A 22 5.71 4.75 4.63
N SER A 23 4.73 3.87 4.87
CA SER A 23 3.33 4.13 4.53
C SER A 23 2.78 5.36 5.25
N ARG A 24 3.09 5.52 6.54
CA ARG A 24 2.52 6.59 7.37
C ARG A 24 3.31 7.88 7.26
N TYR A 25 4.60 7.84 7.56
CA TYR A 25 5.45 9.02 7.60
C TYR A 25 5.94 9.41 6.22
N GLY A 26 6.26 8.43 5.36
CA GLY A 26 6.65 8.69 3.97
C GLY A 26 5.56 9.43 3.20
N MET A 27 4.33 8.91 3.17
CA MET A 27 3.21 9.58 2.48
C MET A 27 2.92 10.98 3.02
N LEU A 28 3.01 11.18 4.34
CA LEU A 28 2.78 12.49 4.96
C LEU A 28 3.89 13.48 4.58
N THR A 29 5.16 13.05 4.61
CA THR A 29 6.27 13.89 4.14
C THR A 29 6.14 14.26 2.67
N LEU A 30 5.66 13.32 1.84
CA LEU A 30 5.42 13.56 0.42
C LEU A 30 4.29 14.57 0.17
N GLN A 31 3.22 14.52 0.96
CA GLN A 31 2.13 15.50 0.90
C GLN A 31 2.60 16.91 1.32
N ILE A 32 3.39 17.01 2.40
CA ILE A 32 3.96 18.30 2.82
C ILE A 32 4.87 18.86 1.72
N ALA A 33 5.70 18.01 1.12
CA ALA A 33 6.59 18.42 0.04
C ALA A 33 5.81 18.88 -1.21
N ASP A 34 4.75 18.16 -1.60
CA ASP A 34 3.88 18.56 -2.72
C ASP A 34 3.21 19.91 -2.46
N GLN A 35 2.71 20.14 -1.25
CA GLN A 35 2.06 21.39 -0.86
C GLN A 35 3.05 22.56 -0.79
N TYR A 36 4.28 22.33 -0.31
CA TYR A 36 5.34 23.32 -0.33
C TYR A 36 5.70 23.73 -1.77
N MET A 37 5.84 22.75 -2.68
CA MET A 37 6.09 23.03 -4.10
C MET A 37 4.93 23.80 -4.75
N TYR A 38 3.69 23.48 -4.39
CA TYR A 38 2.51 24.18 -4.89
C TYR A 38 2.49 25.66 -4.50
N PHE A 39 2.81 26.01 -3.25
CA PHE A 39 2.90 27.41 -2.83
C PHE A 39 4.05 28.16 -3.52
N GLY A 40 5.19 27.49 -3.73
CA GLY A 40 6.29 28.06 -4.51
C GLY A 40 5.89 28.40 -5.94
N PHE A 41 4.96 27.62 -6.54
CA PHE A 41 4.50 27.82 -7.90
C PHE A 41 3.66 29.08 -8.08
N LEU A 42 2.81 29.40 -7.10
CA LEU A 42 1.86 30.52 -7.19
C LEU A 42 2.56 31.90 -7.26
N SER A 43 3.82 31.97 -6.83
CA SER A 43 4.54 33.24 -6.63
C SER A 43 5.40 33.69 -7.83
N LYS A 44 5.64 32.85 -8.85
CA LYS A 44 6.63 33.17 -9.91
C LYS A 44 6.13 32.78 -11.30
N ALA A 45 6.56 33.50 -12.33
CA ALA A 45 6.49 33.00 -13.70
C ALA A 45 7.47 31.82 -13.81
N LEU A 46 6.97 30.59 -13.96
CA LEU A 46 7.83 29.41 -13.96
C LEU A 46 8.56 29.24 -15.30
N ASP A 47 9.85 29.00 -15.16
CA ASP A 47 10.69 28.43 -16.20
C ASP A 47 10.16 27.04 -16.62
N PRO A 48 10.04 26.72 -17.92
CA PRO A 48 9.54 25.43 -18.40
C PRO A 48 10.23 24.21 -17.76
N TRP A 49 11.54 24.30 -17.51
CA TRP A 49 12.32 23.22 -16.88
C TRP A 49 11.89 22.94 -15.45
N ALA A 50 11.52 23.96 -14.69
CA ALA A 50 11.04 23.78 -13.32
C ALA A 50 9.71 23.01 -13.32
N CYS A 51 8.83 23.29 -14.29
CA CYS A 51 7.56 22.57 -14.43
C CYS A 51 7.79 21.10 -14.79
N THR A 52 8.67 20.82 -15.77
CA THR A 52 9.05 19.45 -16.15
C THR A 52 9.59 18.66 -14.95
N ARG A 53 10.47 19.24 -14.14
CA ARG A 53 11.03 18.59 -12.94
C ARG A 53 9.94 18.26 -11.93
N ILE A 54 8.98 19.16 -11.71
CA ILE A 54 7.86 18.94 -10.79
C ILE A 54 6.97 17.80 -11.30
N PHE A 55 6.66 17.76 -12.61
CA PHE A 55 5.90 16.65 -13.18
C PHE A 55 6.59 15.30 -12.98
N ILE A 56 7.89 15.22 -13.28
CA ILE A 56 8.69 14.00 -13.07
C ILE A 56 8.65 13.60 -11.58
N TYR A 57 8.84 14.56 -10.67
CA TYR A 57 8.78 14.33 -9.23
C TYR A 57 7.42 13.76 -8.80
N LYS A 58 6.30 14.36 -9.22
CA LYS A 58 4.94 13.87 -8.93
C LYS A 58 4.70 12.46 -9.47
N THR A 59 5.17 12.16 -10.69
CA THR A 59 5.06 10.84 -11.29
C THR A 59 5.84 9.79 -10.49
N ILE A 60 7.08 10.08 -10.08
CA ILE A 60 7.89 9.16 -9.27
C ILE A 60 7.21 8.92 -7.91
N ILE A 61 6.71 9.98 -7.27
CA ILE A 61 6.03 9.84 -5.97
C ILE A 61 4.77 8.99 -6.09
N ALA A 62 3.95 9.24 -7.11
CA ALA A 62 2.75 8.46 -7.35
C ALA A 62 3.08 6.97 -7.49
N GLN A 63 4.16 6.64 -8.21
CA GLN A 63 4.62 5.27 -8.38
C GLN A 63 5.10 4.65 -7.07
N VAL A 64 5.91 5.37 -6.29
CA VAL A 64 6.37 4.89 -4.98
C VAL A 64 5.19 4.66 -4.04
N ALA A 65 4.21 5.57 -4.06
CA ALA A 65 2.99 5.46 -3.28
C ALA A 65 2.16 4.24 -3.67
N MET A 66 1.97 4.01 -4.97
CA MET A 66 1.19 2.90 -5.51
C MET A 66 1.87 1.55 -5.23
N THR A 67 3.16 1.42 -5.55
CA THR A 67 3.96 0.20 -5.28
C THR A 67 3.99 -0.16 -3.79
N LEU A 68 4.04 0.83 -2.90
CA LEU A 68 3.97 0.59 -1.46
C LEU A 68 2.63 -0.03 -1.05
N ILE A 69 1.51 0.43 -1.63
CA ILE A 69 0.19 -0.16 -1.36
C ILE A 69 0.08 -1.57 -1.93
N GLU A 70 0.57 -1.79 -3.14
CA GLU A 70 0.61 -3.12 -3.74
C GLU A 70 1.43 -4.11 -2.91
N MET A 71 2.58 -3.68 -2.39
CA MET A 71 3.40 -4.45 -1.46
C MET A 71 2.63 -4.82 -0.19
N VAL A 72 1.92 -3.86 0.43
CA VAL A 72 1.11 -4.12 1.63
C VAL A 72 -0.01 -5.13 1.33
N LEU A 73 -0.68 -5.00 0.18
CA LEU A 73 -1.71 -5.95 -0.25
C LEU A 73 -1.14 -7.34 -0.52
N LEU A 74 0.02 -7.43 -1.18
CA LEU A 74 0.69 -8.69 -1.48
C LEU A 74 1.13 -9.41 -0.21
N VAL A 75 1.74 -8.70 0.75
CA VAL A 75 2.11 -9.25 2.07
C VAL A 75 0.87 -9.82 2.77
N ARG A 76 -0.28 -9.18 2.62
CA ARG A 76 -1.54 -9.66 3.20
C ARG A 76 -2.01 -10.96 2.57
N VAL A 77 -2.05 -11.02 1.24
CA VAL A 77 -2.48 -12.23 0.52
C VAL A 77 -1.53 -13.38 0.83
N TYR A 78 -0.23 -13.09 0.91
CA TYR A 78 0.77 -14.08 1.30
C TYR A 78 0.53 -14.66 2.70
N ALA A 79 0.18 -13.81 3.67
CA ALA A 79 -0.19 -14.26 5.02
C ALA A 79 -1.44 -15.16 5.01
N LEU A 80 -2.41 -14.87 4.14
CA LEU A 80 -3.64 -15.65 3.99
C LEU A 80 -3.41 -17.04 3.37
N TYR A 81 -2.39 -17.19 2.53
CA TYR A 81 -2.03 -18.44 1.86
C TYR A 81 -1.19 -19.41 2.71
N ASN A 82 -1.18 -19.21 4.04
CA ASN A 82 -0.47 -20.07 5.00
C ASN A 82 1.00 -20.34 4.58
N GLN A 83 1.66 -19.32 4.02
CA GLN A 83 3.07 -19.37 3.60
C GLN A 83 3.40 -20.45 2.55
N ASN A 84 2.44 -20.87 1.72
CA ASN A 84 2.75 -21.77 0.63
C ASN A 84 3.73 -21.11 -0.37
N PHE A 85 4.90 -21.74 -0.59
CA PHE A 85 5.96 -21.23 -1.47
C PHE A 85 5.51 -21.03 -2.92
N ARG A 86 4.62 -21.88 -3.43
CA ARG A 86 4.13 -21.77 -4.81
C ARG A 86 3.32 -20.49 -5.02
N ALA A 87 2.41 -20.20 -4.09
CA ALA A 87 1.59 -18.98 -4.14
C ALA A 87 2.47 -17.72 -3.99
N ARG A 88 3.52 -17.79 -3.16
CA ARG A 88 4.50 -16.71 -3.02
C ARG A 88 5.20 -16.40 -4.34
N ASN A 89 5.75 -17.41 -5.01
CA ASN A 89 6.48 -17.22 -6.26
C ASN A 89 5.56 -16.71 -7.37
N PHE A 90 4.32 -17.21 -7.43
CA PHE A 90 3.31 -16.72 -8.37
C PHE A 90 2.98 -15.24 -8.14
N LEU A 91 2.65 -14.85 -6.90
CA LEU A 91 2.33 -13.45 -6.59
C LEU A 91 3.52 -12.51 -6.81
N ALA A 92 4.72 -12.96 -6.44
CA ALA A 92 5.94 -12.19 -6.69
C ALA A 92 6.19 -11.99 -8.19
N ALA A 93 6.03 -13.04 -9.01
CA ALA A 93 6.19 -12.94 -10.46
C ALA A 93 5.19 -11.94 -11.07
N VAL A 94 3.92 -12.02 -10.68
CA VAL A 94 2.89 -11.06 -11.15
C VAL A 94 3.23 -9.63 -10.74
N PHE A 95 3.69 -9.43 -9.50
CA PHE A 95 4.11 -8.11 -9.02
C PHE A 95 5.28 -7.57 -9.83
N PHE A 96 6.34 -8.35 -10.05
CA PHE A 96 7.49 -7.91 -10.85
C PHE A 96 7.12 -7.59 -12.29
N ILE A 97 6.25 -8.38 -12.92
CA ILE A 97 5.75 -8.10 -14.27
C ILE A 97 4.96 -6.79 -14.29
N SER A 98 4.04 -6.59 -13.34
CA SER A 98 3.26 -5.35 -13.23
C SER A 98 4.13 -4.12 -13.02
N THR A 99 5.03 -4.19 -12.03
CA THR A 99 5.94 -3.08 -11.72
C THR A 99 6.85 -2.77 -12.90
N SER A 100 7.29 -3.79 -13.66
CA SER A 100 8.09 -3.56 -14.87
C SER A 100 7.28 -2.82 -15.95
N LEU A 101 6.00 -3.17 -16.14
CA LEU A 101 5.11 -2.46 -17.06
C LEU A 101 4.90 -1.01 -16.63
N GLU A 102 4.62 -0.76 -15.35
CA GLU A 102 4.44 0.59 -14.81
C GLU A 102 5.72 1.43 -14.90
N LEU A 103 6.88 0.87 -14.55
CA LEU A 103 8.17 1.55 -14.67
C LEU A 103 8.51 1.88 -16.12
N SER A 104 8.21 0.96 -17.06
CA SER A 104 8.41 1.22 -18.49
C SER A 104 7.52 2.35 -18.99
N ALA A 105 6.25 2.40 -18.54
CA ALA A 105 5.32 3.48 -18.86
C ALA A 105 5.84 4.84 -18.35
N ILE A 106 6.30 4.89 -17.09
CA ILE A 106 6.89 6.08 -16.49
C ILE A 106 8.16 6.50 -17.22
N GLY A 107 9.03 5.56 -17.57
CA GLY A 107 10.24 5.83 -18.34
C GLY A 107 9.94 6.51 -19.68
N ILE A 108 8.91 6.04 -20.40
CA ILE A 108 8.45 6.66 -21.65
C ILE A 108 7.94 8.09 -21.40
N VAL A 109 7.13 8.30 -20.35
CA VAL A 109 6.60 9.63 -19.99
C VAL A 109 7.72 10.60 -19.63
N VAL A 110 8.66 10.17 -18.78
CA VAL A 110 9.82 10.99 -18.36
C VAL A 110 10.69 11.33 -19.56
N HIS A 111 10.99 10.36 -20.43
CA HIS A 111 11.78 10.62 -21.64
C HIS A 111 11.09 11.65 -22.55
N ARG A 112 9.77 11.58 -22.73
CA ARG A 112 9.03 12.55 -23.54
C ARG A 112 9.03 13.95 -22.91
N LEU A 113 8.85 14.02 -21.59
CA LEU A 113 8.89 15.27 -20.84
C LEU A 113 10.26 15.95 -20.90
N LEU A 114 11.35 15.17 -20.93
CA LEU A 114 12.71 15.70 -21.06
C LEU A 114 13.04 16.16 -22.49
N ALA A 115 12.47 15.51 -23.50
CA ALA A 115 12.69 15.87 -24.90
C ALA A 115 12.00 17.19 -25.31
N ALA A 116 10.85 17.50 -24.69
CA ALA A 116 10.08 18.71 -24.95
C ALA A 116 9.68 19.37 -23.61
N PRO A 117 10.58 20.15 -22.98
CA PRO A 117 10.29 20.82 -21.71
C PRO A 117 9.20 21.87 -21.91
N ALA A 118 8.01 21.58 -21.40
CA ALA A 118 6.86 22.47 -21.45
C ALA A 118 6.03 22.32 -20.18
N CYS A 119 5.36 23.41 -19.80
CA CYS A 119 4.40 23.39 -18.68
C CYS A 119 3.10 22.65 -19.02
N VAL A 120 2.92 22.29 -20.29
CA VAL A 120 1.80 21.49 -20.78
C VAL A 120 2.38 20.15 -21.23
N PRO A 121 1.89 19.02 -20.69
CA PRO A 121 2.37 17.71 -21.11
C PRO A 121 2.13 17.53 -22.62
N PRO A 122 3.12 17.02 -23.37
CA PRO A 122 2.98 16.84 -24.81
C PRO A 122 1.85 15.83 -25.12
N GLU A 123 1.14 16.05 -26.23
CA GLU A 123 0.12 15.11 -26.70
C GLU A 123 0.75 13.74 -26.93
N GLY A 124 0.37 12.76 -26.10
CA GLY A 124 0.90 11.40 -26.16
C GLY A 124 -0.06 10.46 -26.86
N ASN A 125 0.49 9.45 -27.55
CA ASN A 125 -0.27 8.38 -28.23
C ASN A 125 -1.18 7.51 -27.32
N GLY A 126 -1.44 7.87 -26.07
CA GLY A 126 -2.25 7.06 -25.13
C GLY A 126 -1.60 5.74 -24.71
N ILE A 127 -0.43 5.41 -25.26
CA ILE A 127 0.31 4.16 -25.03
C ILE A 127 0.79 4.06 -23.57
N PRO A 128 1.53 5.05 -23.01
CA PRO A 128 2.02 4.91 -21.64
C PRO A 128 0.87 4.82 -20.62
N GLU A 129 -0.23 5.54 -20.84
CA GLU A 129 -1.41 5.51 -19.98
C GLU A 129 -2.08 4.12 -19.98
N ARG A 130 -2.21 3.50 -21.16
CA ARG A 130 -2.73 2.13 -21.28
C ARG A 130 -1.78 1.13 -20.63
N LEU A 131 -0.48 1.26 -20.84
CA LEU A 131 0.52 0.35 -20.31
C LEU A 131 0.56 0.39 -18.77
N TYR A 132 0.50 1.60 -18.21
CA TYR A 132 0.38 1.83 -16.77
C TYR A 132 -0.93 1.24 -16.21
N GLY A 133 -2.06 1.54 -16.85
CA GLY A 133 -3.37 1.03 -16.43
C GLY A 133 -3.47 -0.49 -16.49
N VAL A 134 -2.88 -1.13 -17.51
CA VAL A 134 -2.84 -2.59 -17.64
C VAL A 134 -1.96 -3.20 -16.55
N GLY A 135 -0.78 -2.64 -16.26
CA GLY A 135 0.08 -3.09 -15.16
C GLY A 135 -0.69 -3.08 -13.84
N ALA A 136 -1.05 -1.88 -13.37
CA ALA A 136 -1.75 -1.70 -12.10
C ALA A 136 -3.05 -2.52 -12.03
N GLY A 137 -3.81 -2.57 -13.12
CA GLY A 137 -5.04 -3.34 -13.21
C GLY A 137 -4.82 -4.84 -13.08
N VAL A 138 -3.79 -5.41 -13.72
CA VAL A 138 -3.46 -6.84 -13.63
C VAL A 138 -3.05 -7.21 -12.20
N CYS A 139 -2.16 -6.43 -11.57
CA CYS A 139 -1.72 -6.67 -10.19
C CYS A 139 -2.90 -6.67 -9.23
N GLN A 140 -3.72 -5.61 -9.29
CA GLN A 140 -4.90 -5.48 -8.43
C GLN A 140 -5.93 -6.58 -8.67
N SER A 141 -6.18 -6.94 -9.93
CA SER A 141 -7.13 -8.01 -10.26
C SER A 141 -6.67 -9.35 -9.71
N VAL A 142 -5.40 -9.72 -9.86
CA VAL A 142 -4.85 -10.98 -9.35
C VAL A 142 -4.91 -11.02 -7.83
N VAL A 143 -4.50 -9.95 -7.15
CA VAL A 143 -4.56 -9.82 -5.68
C VAL A 143 -6.00 -9.93 -5.19
N PHE A 144 -6.94 -9.27 -5.87
CA PHE A 144 -8.36 -9.33 -5.54
C PHE A 144 -8.92 -10.74 -5.71
N ILE A 145 -8.69 -11.38 -6.86
CA ILE A 145 -9.16 -12.74 -7.15
C ILE A 145 -8.55 -13.72 -6.15
N ALA A 146 -7.25 -13.64 -5.87
CA ALA A 146 -6.58 -14.50 -4.88
C ALA A 146 -7.18 -14.33 -3.48
N THR A 147 -7.51 -13.09 -3.11
CA THR A 147 -8.19 -12.77 -1.85
C THR A 147 -9.58 -13.41 -1.82
N VAL A 148 -10.42 -13.16 -2.82
CA VAL A 148 -11.80 -13.67 -2.90
C VAL A 148 -11.84 -15.20 -2.97
N TYR A 149 -11.01 -15.81 -3.82
CA TYR A 149 -10.95 -17.26 -3.99
C TYR A 149 -10.63 -17.97 -2.67
N LYS A 150 -9.72 -17.42 -1.86
CA LYS A 150 -9.38 -18.00 -0.56
C LYS A 150 -10.46 -17.74 0.50
N LEU A 151 -11.28 -16.71 0.32
CA LEU A 151 -12.36 -16.34 1.24
C LEU A 151 -13.60 -17.23 1.10
N LEU A 152 -13.93 -17.67 -0.13
CA LEU A 152 -15.13 -18.46 -0.39
C LEU A 152 -15.20 -19.76 0.47
N PRO A 153 -14.13 -20.58 0.58
CA PRO A 153 -14.17 -21.82 1.37
C PRO A 153 -14.18 -21.57 2.87
N VAL A 154 -13.52 -20.50 3.34
CA VAL A 154 -13.40 -20.17 4.77
C VAL A 154 -14.75 -19.74 5.36
N ARG A 155 -15.63 -19.14 4.55
CA ARG A 155 -16.98 -18.75 4.97
C ARG A 155 -17.81 -19.93 5.50
N GLN A 156 -17.50 -21.15 5.07
CA GLN A 156 -18.23 -22.35 5.48
C GLN A 156 -17.83 -22.87 6.87
N ARG A 157 -16.62 -22.55 7.36
CA ARG A 157 -16.14 -22.89 8.72
C ARG A 157 -16.12 -21.66 9.63
N ARG A 158 -17.30 -21.08 9.84
CA ARG A 158 -17.53 -19.78 10.50
C ARG A 158 -16.79 -19.62 11.84
N THR A 159 -15.76 -18.79 11.84
CA THR A 159 -15.41 -17.98 13.02
C THR A 159 -15.89 -16.54 12.76
N PRO A 160 -16.83 -15.98 13.56
CA PRO A 160 -17.40 -14.65 13.31
C PRO A 160 -16.35 -13.52 13.30
N LEU A 161 -15.20 -13.75 13.93
CA LEU A 161 -14.11 -12.79 14.00
C LEU A 161 -13.38 -12.61 12.66
N THR A 162 -13.19 -13.67 11.88
CA THR A 162 -12.46 -13.60 10.62
C THR A 162 -13.25 -12.82 9.57
N SER A 163 -14.59 -12.95 9.55
CA SER A 163 -15.44 -12.21 8.61
C SER A 163 -15.37 -10.69 8.77
N LEU A 164 -15.17 -10.17 9.99
CA LEU A 164 -15.08 -8.73 10.22
C LEU A 164 -13.81 -8.15 9.58
N LEU A 165 -12.66 -8.76 9.88
CA LEU A 165 -11.36 -8.39 9.31
C LEU A 165 -11.32 -8.52 7.78
N PHE A 166 -12.08 -9.46 7.22
CA PHE A 166 -12.19 -9.64 5.77
C PHE A 166 -13.08 -8.61 5.09
N LYS A 167 -14.17 -8.16 5.73
CA LYS A 167 -15.03 -7.11 5.18
C LYS A 167 -14.25 -5.80 4.98
N GLU A 168 -13.45 -5.42 5.98
CA GLU A 168 -12.55 -4.28 5.87
C GLU A 168 -11.46 -4.52 4.82
N SER A 169 -11.09 -5.78 4.62
CA SER A 169 -10.26 -6.32 3.53
C SER A 169 -10.70 -5.88 2.17
N VAL A 170 -11.84 -6.45 1.82
CA VAL A 170 -12.48 -6.27 0.53
C VAL A 170 -12.79 -4.79 0.31
N PHE A 171 -13.24 -4.08 1.34
CA PHE A 171 -13.48 -2.64 1.24
C PHE A 171 -12.23 -1.85 0.83
N SER A 172 -11.07 -2.17 1.41
CA SER A 172 -9.82 -1.50 1.06
C SER A 172 -9.40 -1.76 -0.39
N ILE A 173 -9.56 -3.01 -0.88
CA ILE A 173 -9.22 -3.37 -2.26
C ILE A 173 -10.17 -2.70 -3.26
N ILE A 174 -11.47 -2.70 -2.97
CA ILE A 174 -12.48 -2.00 -3.78
C ILE A 174 -12.15 -0.51 -3.84
N LEU A 175 -11.77 0.10 -2.71
CA LEU A 175 -11.44 1.52 -2.67
C LEU A 175 -10.19 1.84 -3.50
N VAL A 176 -9.16 1.00 -3.48
CA VAL A 176 -7.98 1.13 -4.36
C VAL A 176 -8.39 1.02 -5.84
N PHE A 177 -9.25 0.07 -6.19
CA PHE A 177 -9.74 -0.10 -7.56
C PHE A 177 -10.51 1.14 -8.04
N ILE A 178 -11.38 1.70 -7.20
CA ILE A 178 -12.11 2.94 -7.48
C ILE A 178 -11.13 4.10 -7.67
N LEU A 179 -10.10 4.22 -6.84
CA LEU A 179 -9.09 5.28 -6.99
C LEU A 179 -8.32 5.19 -8.31
N VAL A 180 -7.91 3.98 -8.70
CA VAL A 180 -7.24 3.75 -9.97
C VAL A 180 -8.17 4.07 -11.14
N ALA A 181 -9.43 3.67 -11.06
CA ALA A 181 -10.43 4.02 -12.08
C ALA A 181 -10.61 5.54 -12.19
N ILE A 182 -10.70 6.27 -11.06
CA ILE A 182 -10.79 7.73 -11.04
C ILE A 182 -9.57 8.38 -11.70
N ILE A 183 -8.36 7.89 -11.41
CA ILE A 183 -7.14 8.40 -12.06
C ILE A 183 -7.15 8.15 -13.56
N VAL A 184 -7.50 6.93 -13.99
CA VAL A 184 -7.55 6.59 -15.42
C VAL A 184 -8.58 7.47 -16.13
N ILE A 185 -9.77 7.65 -15.56
CA ILE A 185 -10.80 8.54 -16.11
C ILE A 185 -10.30 9.98 -16.15
N TYR A 186 -9.63 10.43 -15.09
CA TYR A 186 -9.06 11.78 -15.00
C TYR A 186 -8.00 12.00 -16.08
N GLU A 187 -7.08 11.07 -16.30
CA GLU A 187 -6.04 11.17 -17.34
C GLU A 187 -6.66 11.17 -18.75
N ILE A 188 -7.66 10.32 -19.00
CA ILE A 188 -8.42 10.33 -20.27
C ILE A 188 -9.09 11.69 -20.48
N THR A 189 -9.76 12.20 -19.45
CA THR A 189 -10.46 13.48 -19.48
C THR A 189 -9.49 14.63 -19.70
N ARG A 190 -8.34 14.61 -19.00
CA ARG A 190 -7.26 15.59 -19.16
C ARG A 190 -6.74 15.59 -20.59
N ASN A 191 -6.51 14.43 -21.19
CA ASN A 191 -6.03 14.32 -22.57
C ASN A 191 -7.02 14.98 -23.56
N ILE A 192 -8.33 14.73 -23.38
CA ILE A 192 -9.37 15.35 -24.20
C ILE A 192 -9.38 16.88 -24.04
N TYR A 193 -9.34 17.40 -22.81
CA TYR A 193 -9.36 18.84 -22.57
C TYR A 193 -8.09 19.55 -23.03
N THR A 194 -6.94 18.90 -22.94
CA THR A 194 -5.66 19.47 -23.40
C THR A 194 -5.70 19.71 -24.90
N ARG A 195 -6.28 18.77 -25.66
CA ARG A 195 -6.50 18.89 -27.11
C ARG A 195 -7.44 20.03 -27.50
N ALA A 196 -8.37 20.41 -26.62
CA ALA A 196 -9.35 21.48 -26.86
C ALA A 196 -8.79 22.90 -26.63
N GLY A 197 -7.53 23.05 -26.23
CA GLY A 197 -6.87 24.36 -26.04
C GLY A 197 -7.16 25.06 -24.71
N THR A 198 -7.91 24.44 -23.80
CA THR A 198 -8.31 25.04 -22.50
C THR A 198 -7.30 24.74 -21.37
N GLY A 199 -6.00 24.80 -21.66
CA GLY A 199 -4.93 24.22 -20.82
C GLY A 199 -4.81 24.76 -19.39
N ASN A 200 -5.05 26.07 -19.17
CA ASN A 200 -4.78 26.69 -17.86
C ASN A 200 -5.69 26.20 -16.72
N LYS A 201 -6.95 25.82 -17.02
CA LYS A 201 -7.87 25.33 -15.97
C LYS A 201 -7.57 23.89 -15.54
N ALA A 202 -6.96 23.08 -16.42
CA ALA A 202 -6.69 21.67 -16.15
C ALA A 202 -5.61 21.46 -15.08
N ILE A 203 -4.63 22.38 -14.98
CA ILE A 203 -3.49 22.29 -14.05
C ILE A 203 -3.94 22.41 -12.59
N ILE A 204 -4.85 23.35 -12.30
CA ILE A 204 -5.36 23.59 -10.95
C ILE A 204 -6.16 22.37 -10.48
N VAL A 205 -7.08 21.88 -11.32
CA VAL A 205 -7.92 20.71 -11.02
C VAL A 205 -7.06 19.47 -10.78
N GLY A 206 -6.00 19.28 -11.58
CA GLY A 206 -5.08 18.15 -11.40
C GLY A 206 -4.35 18.14 -10.07
N SER A 207 -3.92 19.31 -9.59
CA SER A 207 -3.23 19.40 -8.29
C SER A 207 -4.14 19.04 -7.13
N VAL A 208 -5.40 19.46 -7.17
CA VAL A 208 -6.40 19.12 -6.12
C VAL A 208 -6.70 17.62 -6.12
N ILE A 209 -6.96 17.04 -7.29
CA ILE A 209 -7.27 15.61 -7.42
C ILE A 209 -6.08 14.75 -6.98
N TYR A 210 -4.85 15.15 -7.35
CA TYR A 210 -3.64 14.46 -6.95
C TYR A 210 -3.43 14.48 -5.42
N SER A 211 -3.66 15.63 -4.78
CA SER A 211 -3.58 15.75 -3.32
C SER A 211 -4.61 14.85 -2.63
N TRP A 212 -5.85 14.82 -3.13
CA TRP A 212 -6.89 13.93 -2.61
C TRP A 212 -6.56 12.46 -2.80
N TYR A 213 -6.00 12.09 -3.96
CA TYR A 213 -5.54 10.74 -4.22
C TYR A 213 -4.48 10.30 -3.20
N LEU A 214 -3.42 11.10 -2.99
CA LEU A 214 -2.39 10.79 -1.99
C LEU A 214 -2.97 10.71 -0.58
N ALA A 215 -3.91 11.58 -0.22
CA ALA A 215 -4.60 11.54 1.07
C ALA A 215 -5.36 10.22 1.27
N LEU A 216 -6.13 9.80 0.28
CA LEU A 216 -6.88 8.55 0.32
C LEU A 216 -5.94 7.33 0.38
N LEU A 217 -4.86 7.32 -0.40
CA LEU A 217 -3.85 6.26 -0.31
C LEU A 217 -3.24 6.15 1.08
N SER A 218 -2.92 7.28 1.73
CA SER A 218 -2.40 7.31 3.11
C SER A 218 -3.40 6.73 4.12
N ILE A 219 -4.69 7.08 4.00
CA ILE A 219 -5.76 6.55 4.85
C ILE A 219 -5.91 5.04 4.66
N ILE A 220 -5.93 4.56 3.41
CA ILE A 220 -6.04 3.14 3.08
C ILE A 220 -4.85 2.37 3.63
N GLY A 221 -3.63 2.85 3.37
CA GLY A 221 -2.39 2.24 3.85
C GLY A 221 -2.41 2.10 5.38
N SER A 222 -2.82 3.15 6.09
CA SER A 222 -2.94 3.14 7.55
C SER A 222 -3.95 2.10 8.04
N ARG A 223 -5.14 2.03 7.44
CA ARG A 223 -6.18 1.05 7.81
C ARG A 223 -5.75 -0.38 7.52
N LEU A 224 -5.13 -0.63 6.36
CA LEU A 224 -4.62 -1.96 5.99
C LEU A 224 -3.64 -2.50 7.03
N ILE A 225 -2.75 -1.66 7.54
CA ILE A 225 -1.72 -2.08 8.49
C ILE A 225 -2.26 -2.25 9.91
N LEU A 226 -3.17 -1.37 10.35
CA LEU A 226 -3.86 -1.54 11.64
C LEU A 226 -4.61 -2.87 11.69
N ASN A 227 -5.24 -3.26 10.60
CA ASN A 227 -5.95 -4.52 10.49
C ASN A 227 -5.02 -5.73 10.61
N MET A 228 -3.79 -5.65 10.09
CA MET A 228 -2.80 -6.70 10.31
C MET A 228 -2.37 -6.83 11.77
N ARG A 229 -2.17 -5.70 12.48
CA ARG A 229 -1.79 -5.72 13.90
C ARG A 229 -2.88 -6.35 14.76
N SER A 230 -4.14 -6.03 14.48
CA SER A 230 -5.29 -6.64 15.17
C SER A 230 -5.27 -8.17 15.03
N VAL A 231 -5.04 -8.69 13.81
CA VAL A 231 -4.95 -10.15 13.56
C VAL A 231 -3.83 -10.80 14.38
N TYR A 232 -2.66 -10.16 14.43
CA TYR A 232 -1.50 -10.69 15.16
C TYR A 232 -1.75 -10.77 16.67
N VAL A 233 -2.29 -9.70 17.27
CA VAL A 233 -2.62 -9.65 18.70
C VAL A 233 -3.65 -10.72 19.03
N MET A 234 -4.67 -10.89 18.18
CA MET A 234 -5.71 -11.89 18.42
C MET A 234 -5.21 -13.32 18.31
N HIS A 235 -4.30 -13.62 17.39
CA HIS A 235 -3.64 -14.93 17.36
C HIS A 235 -2.79 -15.19 18.60
N ARG A 236 -2.18 -14.16 19.18
CA ARG A 236 -1.41 -14.27 20.42
C ARG A 236 -2.31 -14.56 21.61
N LEU A 237 -3.44 -13.86 21.73
CA LEU A 237 -4.42 -14.07 22.81
C LEU A 237 -5.13 -15.43 22.71
N ARG A 238 -5.36 -15.93 21.48
CA ARG A 238 -6.04 -17.21 21.28
C ARG A 238 -5.14 -18.43 21.52
N ARG A 239 -3.81 -18.29 21.62
CA ARG A 239 -2.99 -19.41 22.11
C ARG A 239 -3.42 -19.62 23.57
N PRO A 240 -4.14 -20.71 23.89
CA PRO A 240 -4.37 -21.05 25.28
C PRO A 240 -2.97 -21.16 25.87
N SER A 241 -2.72 -20.46 26.96
CA SER A 241 -1.68 -20.89 27.89
C SER A 241 -2.01 -22.34 28.18
N LEU A 242 -1.35 -23.26 27.45
CA LEU A 242 -1.33 -24.67 27.79
C LEU A 242 -1.08 -24.66 29.29
N PRO A 243 -2.01 -25.17 30.12
CA PRO A 243 -1.77 -25.26 31.54
C PRO A 243 -0.41 -25.93 31.63
N GLY A 244 0.56 -25.18 32.14
CA GLY A 244 1.86 -25.74 32.44
C GLY A 244 1.56 -26.99 33.22
N ASN A 245 2.25 -28.07 32.86
CA ASN A 245 2.46 -29.17 33.78
C ASN A 245 2.97 -28.57 35.09
N ASN A 246 2.04 -28.20 35.98
CA ASN A 246 2.24 -28.15 37.42
C ASN A 246 2.07 -29.57 37.96
N ALA A 247 2.61 -30.56 37.22
CA ALA A 247 3.03 -31.82 37.79
C ALA A 247 4.49 -31.58 38.14
N TYR A 248 4.80 -31.60 39.44
CA TYR A 248 6.10 -31.34 40.07
C TYR A 248 6.44 -29.87 40.39
N ALA A 249 5.57 -29.22 41.17
CA ALA A 249 6.03 -28.35 42.26
C ALA A 249 5.32 -28.82 43.53
N THR A 250 5.74 -29.99 43.99
CA THR A 250 5.48 -30.49 45.35
C THR A 250 6.19 -29.55 46.33
N GLU A 251 5.49 -29.16 47.40
CA GLU A 251 6.03 -28.80 48.71
C GLU A 251 7.37 -28.05 48.76
N GLU A 252 7.35 -26.71 48.79
CA GLU A 252 8.25 -25.90 49.63
C GLU A 252 7.98 -24.41 49.42
N THR A 253 6.91 -23.84 49.99
CA THR A 253 6.89 -22.43 50.42
C THR A 253 5.70 -22.12 51.33
N ASN A 254 5.55 -22.91 52.39
CA ASN A 254 4.78 -22.54 53.58
C ASN A 254 5.59 -21.63 54.55
N SER A 255 6.60 -20.88 54.07
CA SER A 255 7.55 -20.18 54.96
C SER A 255 7.51 -18.64 54.94
N VAL A 256 6.60 -18.01 54.19
CA VAL A 256 6.59 -16.52 54.09
C VAL A 256 5.27 -15.90 54.56
N TYR A 257 4.67 -16.49 55.61
CA TYR A 257 3.56 -15.87 56.36
C TYR A 257 3.87 -15.70 57.85
N LEU A 258 5.14 -15.84 58.26
CA LEU A 258 5.56 -15.66 59.66
C LEU A 258 6.64 -14.57 59.78
N THR A 259 6.29 -13.34 59.43
CA THR A 259 6.90 -12.14 60.04
C THR A 259 5.87 -11.03 60.15
N THR A 260 4.86 -11.24 60.99
CA THR A 260 4.32 -10.18 61.85
C THR A 260 5.13 -10.19 63.15
N VAL A 261 6.14 -9.32 63.29
CA VAL A 261 6.69 -8.95 64.60
C VAL A 261 7.20 -7.50 64.54
N ASN A 262 6.47 -6.63 65.24
CA ASN A 262 6.87 -5.42 65.96
C ASN A 262 7.76 -4.37 65.28
N GLU A 263 7.19 -3.20 64.97
CA GLU A 263 7.35 -1.95 65.76
C GLU A 263 6.25 -0.95 65.43
#